data_AF-A0A661YX96-F1
#
_entry.id   AF-A0A661YX96-F1
#
_cell.length_a   1.000
_cell.length_b   1.000
_cell.length_c   1.000
_cell.angle_alpha   90.00
_cell.angle_beta   90.00
_cell.angle_gamma   90.00
#
_symmetry.space_group_name_H-M   'P 1'
#
loop_
_entity.id
_entity.type
_entity.pdbx_description
1 polymer ?
#
loop_
_entity_poly.entity_id
_entity_poly.type
_entity_poly.pdbx_seq_one_letter_code
_entity_poly.pdbx_strand_id
1 'polypeptide(L)'
;FPNATVNIGEFLAIVHGLAYMAERNQVFPIYTDSRTAMRWVRDKRIRTKLEKKPNNEKVFELVERAITWLESNNYPNKIIKWETAAWGEIPADFGRK
;
A
#
# COMPACT_ATOMS: atom_id res chain seq x y z
N PHE A 1 8.80 -6.45 -8.82
CA PHE A 1 7.71 -5.95 -9.68
C PHE A 1 8.25 -4.85 -10.60
N PRO A 2 8.96 -5.19 -11.69
CA PRO A 2 9.64 -4.21 -12.54
C PRO A 2 8.69 -3.27 -13.30
N ASN A 3 7.43 -3.66 -13.50
CA ASN A 3 6.45 -2.89 -14.30
C ASN A 3 5.40 -2.16 -13.45
N ALA A 4 5.64 -2.01 -12.14
CA ALA A 4 4.81 -1.22 -11.23
C ALA A 4 5.52 0.09 -10.89
N THR A 5 4.76 1.15 -10.61
CA THR A 5 5.33 2.37 -10.02
C THR A 5 5.57 2.16 -8.54
N VAL A 6 6.49 2.95 -7.96
CA VAL A 6 6.77 2.95 -6.50
C VAL A 6 5.49 3.12 -5.70
N ASN A 7 4.66 4.11 -6.04
CA ASN A 7 3.39 4.38 -5.35
C ASN A 7 2.40 3.20 -5.40
N ILE A 8 2.39 2.41 -6.48
CA ILE A 8 1.55 1.19 -6.54
C ILE A 8 2.10 0.13 -5.59
N GLY A 9 3.41 -0.05 -5.56
CA GLY A 9 4.05 -0.97 -4.61
C GLY A 9 3.74 -0.61 -3.15
N GLU A 10 3.87 0.67 -2.78
CA GLU A 10 3.57 1.18 -1.44
C GLU A 10 2.08 0.98 -1.09
N PHE A 11 1.17 1.27 -2.01
CA PHE A 11 -0.26 1.02 -1.81
C PHE A 11 -0.55 -0.47 -1.56
N LEU A 12 -0.02 -1.34 -2.41
CA LEU A 12 -0.19 -2.78 -2.26
C LEU A 12 0.42 -3.30 -0.94
N ALA A 13 1.55 -2.74 -0.51
CA ALA A 13 2.18 -3.10 0.76
C ALA A 13 1.29 -2.76 1.97
N ILE A 14 0.66 -1.57 1.98
CA ILE A 14 -0.27 -1.20 3.07
C ILE A 14 -1.47 -2.12 3.09
N VAL A 15 -2.13 -2.34 1.95
CA VAL A 15 -3.33 -3.21 1.90
C VAL A 15 -2.99 -4.64 2.28
N HIS A 16 -1.83 -5.15 1.84
CA HIS A 16 -1.36 -6.46 2.25
C HIS A 16 -1.12 -6.54 3.76
N GLY A 17 -0.50 -5.53 4.37
CA GLY A 17 -0.33 -5.45 5.81
C GLY A 17 -1.66 -5.45 6.58
N LEU A 18 -2.66 -4.72 6.08
CA LEU A 18 -4.01 -4.72 6.67
C LEU A 18 -4.64 -6.12 6.60
N ALA A 19 -4.61 -6.76 5.43
CA ALA A 19 -5.15 -8.10 5.24
C ALA A 19 -4.44 -9.15 6.11
N TYR A 20 -3.11 -9.06 6.19
CA TYR A 20 -2.28 -9.94 7.02
C TYR A 20 -2.64 -9.85 8.51
N MET A 21 -2.86 -8.64 9.01
CA MET A 21 -3.25 -8.41 10.40
C MET A 21 -4.70 -8.80 10.68
N ALA A 22 -5.61 -8.55 9.74
CA ALA A 22 -7.01 -8.96 9.85
C ALA A 22 -7.14 -10.48 9.98
N GLU A 23 -6.40 -11.26 9.17
CA GLU A 23 -6.34 -12.73 9.27
C GLU A 23 -5.89 -13.21 10.66
N ARG A 24 -5.11 -12.40 11.39
CA ARG A 24 -4.55 -12.71 12.70
C ARG A 24 -5.26 -12.03 13.86
N ASN A 25 -6.36 -11.32 13.61
CA ASN A 25 -7.07 -10.50 14.59
C ASN A 25 -6.14 -9.50 15.33
N GLN A 26 -5.19 -8.92 14.61
CA GLN A 26 -4.22 -7.95 15.14
C GLN A 26 -4.61 -6.51 14.75
N VAL A 27 -4.47 -5.60 15.71
CA VAL A 27 -4.87 -4.19 15.55
C VAL A 27 -3.69 -3.21 15.56
N PHE A 28 -2.49 -3.70 15.28
CA PHE A 28 -1.28 -2.89 15.25
C PHE A 28 -1.35 -1.80 14.17
N PRO A 29 -0.75 -0.62 14.41
CA PRO A 29 -0.65 0.41 13.39
C PRO A 29 0.28 -0.02 12.25
N ILE A 30 -0.04 0.41 11.03
CA ILE A 30 0.85 0.33 9.87
C ILE A 30 1.53 1.67 9.68
N TYR A 31 2.85 1.66 9.66
CA TYR A 31 3.63 2.84 9.27
C TYR A 31 3.94 2.82 7.78
N THR A 32 3.87 3.99 7.16
CA THR A 32 4.29 4.21 5.78
C THR A 32 4.82 5.64 5.64
N ASP A 33 5.89 5.83 4.90
CA ASP A 33 6.41 7.15 4.53
C ASP A 33 5.73 7.73 3.27
N SER A 34 4.82 6.98 2.63
CA SER A 34 4.10 7.40 1.42
C SER A 34 2.74 8.03 1.70
N ARG A 35 2.68 9.35 1.60
CA ARG A 35 1.40 10.09 1.66
C ARG A 35 0.46 9.74 0.50
N THR A 36 1.03 9.37 -0.66
CA THR A 36 0.25 8.97 -1.84
C THR A 36 -0.47 7.66 -1.57
N ALA A 37 0.24 6.65 -1.07
CA ALA A 37 -0.34 5.36 -0.76
C ALA A 37 -1.39 5.46 0.37
N MET A 38 -1.11 6.21 1.43
CA MET A 38 -2.10 6.51 2.49
C MET A 38 -3.39 7.08 1.93
N ARG A 39 -3.29 8.06 1.01
CA ARG A 39 -4.44 8.66 0.36
C ARG A 39 -5.21 7.63 -0.46
N TRP A 40 -4.54 6.79 -1.24
CA TRP A 40 -5.20 5.78 -2.06
C TRP A 40 -5.94 4.72 -1.23
N VAL A 41 -5.38 4.33 -0.08
CA VAL A 41 -6.07 3.42 0.86
C VAL A 41 -7.33 4.07 1.43
N ARG A 42 -7.21 5.32 1.92
CA ARG A 42 -8.36 6.08 2.45
C ARG A 42 -9.45 6.27 1.40
N ASP A 43 -9.07 6.65 0.19
CA ASP A 43 -10.00 6.92 -0.91
C ASP A 43 -10.48 5.61 -1.58
N LYS A 44 -9.99 4.43 -1.13
CA LYS A 44 -10.21 3.09 -1.73
C LYS A 44 -10.03 3.07 -3.25
N ARG A 45 -9.09 3.86 -3.76
CA ARG A 45 -8.89 4.09 -5.19
C ARG A 45 -7.48 4.56 -5.47
N ILE A 46 -6.85 3.99 -6.50
CA ILE A 46 -5.56 4.47 -6.99
C ILE A 46 -5.72 5.59 -8.03
N ARG A 47 -4.73 6.49 -8.09
CA ARG A 47 -4.63 7.54 -9.13
C ARG A 47 -3.26 7.48 -9.79
N THR A 48 -3.10 6.57 -10.74
CA THR A 48 -1.83 6.34 -11.45
C THR A 48 -1.86 6.87 -12.88
N LYS A 49 -0.69 7.28 -13.39
CA LYS A 49 -0.46 7.55 -14.83
C LYS A 49 0.06 6.31 -15.58
N LEU A 50 0.29 5.20 -14.87
CA LEU A 50 0.72 3.95 -15.50
C LEU A 50 -0.39 3.44 -16.42
N GLU A 51 -0.07 3.25 -17.69
CA GLU A 51 -0.99 2.66 -18.67
C GLU A 51 -1.04 1.14 -18.51
N LYS A 52 -2.23 0.55 -18.61
CA LYS A 52 -2.41 -0.90 -18.62
C LYS A 52 -1.86 -1.46 -19.93
N LYS A 53 -0.88 -2.37 -19.83
CA LYS A 53 -0.18 -3.04 -20.94
C LYS A 53 -0.05 -4.54 -20.60
N PRO A 54 0.10 -5.45 -21.59
CA PRO A 54 0.20 -6.88 -21.31
C PRO A 54 1.30 -7.25 -20.31
N ASN A 55 2.41 -6.51 -20.29
CA ASN A 55 3.53 -6.75 -19.38
C ASN A 55 3.28 -6.29 -17.92
N ASN A 56 2.22 -5.54 -17.64
CA ASN A 56 1.88 -5.07 -16.30
C ASN A 56 0.46 -5.44 -15.85
N GLU A 57 -0.21 -6.31 -16.60
CA GLU A 57 -1.56 -6.78 -16.29
C GLU A 57 -1.66 -7.32 -14.86
N LYS A 58 -0.66 -8.10 -14.44
CA LYS A 58 -0.61 -8.66 -13.07
C LYS A 58 -0.58 -7.59 -11.98
N VAL A 59 0.00 -6.42 -12.26
CA VAL A 59 0.02 -5.29 -11.31
C VAL A 59 -1.40 -4.75 -11.12
N PHE A 60 -2.14 -4.59 -12.21
CA PHE A 60 -3.53 -4.10 -12.15
C PHE A 60 -4.48 -5.12 -11.52
N GLU A 61 -4.29 -6.42 -11.75
CA GLU A 61 -5.05 -7.46 -11.03
C GLU A 61 -4.85 -7.37 -9.51
N LEU A 62 -3.61 -7.14 -9.05
CA LEU A 62 -3.31 -6.98 -7.63
C LEU A 62 -3.95 -5.70 -7.06
N VAL A 63 -3.94 -4.62 -7.83
CA VAL A 63 -4.62 -3.37 -7.46
C VAL A 63 -6.12 -3.58 -7.31
N GLU A 64 -6.77 -4.23 -8.27
CA GLU A 64 -8.21 -4.52 -8.21
C GLU A 64 -8.53 -5.36 -6.98
N ARG A 65 -7.79 -6.44 -6.73
CA ARG A 65 -7.94 -7.26 -5.53
C ARG A 65 -7.77 -6.46 -4.24
N ALA A 66 -6.78 -5.56 -4.20
CA ALA A 66 -6.54 -4.70 -3.04
C ALA A 66 -7.70 -3.72 -2.79
N ILE A 67 -8.24 -3.10 -3.84
CA ILE A 67 -9.42 -2.23 -3.74
C ILE A 67 -10.63 -3.01 -3.27
N THR A 68 -10.91 -4.17 -3.88
CA THR A 68 -12.02 -5.04 -3.46
C THR A 68 -11.89 -5.46 -1.99
N TRP A 69 -10.68 -5.78 -1.52
CA TRP A 69 -10.44 -6.09 -0.12
C TRP A 69 -10.78 -4.91 0.79
N LEU A 70 -10.32 -3.70 0.46
CA LEU A 70 -10.63 -2.49 1.23
C LEU A 70 -12.13 -2.17 1.26
N GLU A 71 -12.87 -2.46 0.20
CA GLU A 71 -14.31 -2.23 0.12
C GLU A 71 -15.13 -3.25 0.91
N SER A 72 -14.69 -4.51 0.90
CA SER A 72 -15.42 -5.64 1.51
C SER A 72 -15.04 -5.93 2.97
N ASN A 73 -13.96 -5.33 3.49
CA ASN A 73 -13.48 -5.56 4.85
C ASN A 73 -13.48 -4.27 5.67
N ASN A 74 -13.69 -4.43 6.97
CA ASN A 74 -13.44 -3.37 7.95
C ASN A 74 -12.12 -3.66 8.66
N TYR A 75 -11.38 -2.61 9.00
CA TYR A 75 -10.11 -2.73 9.71
C TYR A 75 -9.97 -1.62 10.75
N PRO A 76 -9.69 -1.95 12.03
CA PRO A 76 -9.47 -0.95 13.08
C PRO A 76 -8.04 -0.38 13.06
N ASN A 77 -7.13 -0.98 12.27
CA ASN A 77 -5.73 -0.62 12.22
C ASN A 77 -5.54 0.82 11.72
N LYS A 78 -4.75 1.59 12.46
CA LYS A 78 -4.36 2.94 12.05
C LYS A 78 -3.28 2.87 10.99
N ILE A 79 -3.38 3.70 9.97
CA ILE A 79 -2.31 3.92 8.99
C ILE A 79 -1.64 5.26 9.36
N ILE A 80 -0.37 5.21 9.74
CA ILE A 80 0.37 6.33 10.32
C ILE A 80 1.51 6.73 9.40
N LYS A 81 1.69 8.05 9.19
CA LYS A 81 2.82 8.59 8.45
C LYS A 81 4.10 8.36 9.25
N TRP A 82 5.07 7.67 8.66
CA TRP A 82 6.44 7.62 9.16
C TRP A 82 7.13 8.94 8.84
N GLU A 83 7.56 9.69 9.84
CA GLU A 83 8.19 11.00 9.63
C GLU A 83 9.70 10.87 9.38
N THR A 84 10.06 10.54 8.13
CA THR A 84 11.43 10.28 7.69
C THR A 84 12.43 11.37 8.09
N ALA A 85 12.02 12.64 8.06
CA ALA A 85 12.88 13.76 8.44
C ALA A 85 13.26 13.75 9.94
N ALA A 86 12.41 13.21 10.79
CA ALA A 86 12.63 13.16 12.25
C ALA A 86 13.22 11.82 12.70
N TRP A 87 12.87 10.72 12.02
CA TRP A 87 13.18 9.35 12.48
C TRP A 87 14.16 8.59 11.57
N GLY A 88 14.63 9.21 10.49
CA GLY A 88 15.42 8.54 9.46
C GLY A 88 14.56 7.69 8.53
N GLU A 89 15.23 6.93 7.64
CA GLU A 89 14.56 6.04 6.69
C GLU A 89 13.68 5.02 7.42
N ILE A 90 12.53 4.69 6.82
CA ILE A 90 11.62 3.72 7.40
C ILE A 90 12.34 2.35 7.51
N PRO A 91 12.17 1.58 8.60
CA PRO A 91 12.86 0.29 8.76
C PRO A 91 12.60 -0.73 7.66
N ALA A 92 11.50 -0.56 6.91
CA ALA A 92 11.13 -1.41 5.77
C ALA A 92 11.75 -0.94 4.44
N ASP A 93 12.54 0.13 4.43
CA ASP A 93 13.23 0.63 3.24
C ASP A 93 14.27 -0.39 2.76
N PHE A 94 14.45 -0.50 1.44
CA PHE A 94 15.35 -1.47 0.84
C PHE A 94 16.80 -0.96 0.70
N GLY A 95 17.09 0.28 1.07
CA GLY A 95 18.42 0.89 0.99
C GLY A 95 18.95 1.04 -0.44
N ARG A 96 18.06 1.16 -1.43
CA ARG A 96 18.42 1.19 -2.86
C ARG A 96 18.51 2.60 -3.45
N LYS A 97 18.77 3.61 -2.61
CA LYS A 97 18.90 5.01 -3.05
C LYS A 97 20.34 5.31 -3.49
#